data_AF-A0A950L8I5-F1
#
_entry.id   AF-A0A950L8I5-F1
#
_cell.length_a   1.000
_cell.length_b   1.000
_cell.length_c   1.000
_cell.angle_alpha   90.00
_cell.angle_beta   90.00
_cell.angle_gamma   90.00
#
_symmetry.space_group_name_H-M   'P 1'
#
loop_
_entity.id
_entity.type
_entity.pdbx_description
1 polymer ?
#
loop_
_entity_poly.entity_id
_entity_poly.type
_entity_poly.pdbx_seq_one_letter_code
_entity_poly.pdbx_strand_id
1 'polypeptide(L)'
;MLSTRPPSAIGFVVRFAVIVEGLLGALGVRADKERSLAPLMHLAWVRLERLYAQLARLAAAFRAGRLPYRRTGPRAPIKRKRTRREKRWRYESEDPPIPDRLPARFGWLIEAAPETAAFVDQVQQWLEEPELAALVAEAPQADRLVGSLCRMLGMRLKPMEAPAPSPQDAASSTKPIDAEWAALCDLPPPDSPFWSAENHPSMIMPPMLMPAAMLWPPDEAENHPLPALLELP
;
A
#
# COMPACT_ATOMS: atom_id res chain seq x y z
N MET A 1 -20.37 12.74 -36.62
CA MET A 1 -19.39 12.68 -35.52
C MET A 1 -19.86 11.60 -34.55
N LEU A 2 -19.31 10.39 -34.65
CA LEU A 2 -19.70 9.26 -33.81
C LEU A 2 -19.05 9.45 -32.43
N SER A 3 -19.87 9.75 -31.43
CA SER A 3 -19.45 9.75 -30.03
C SER A 3 -19.17 8.31 -29.63
N THR A 4 -17.90 7.92 -29.70
CA THR A 4 -17.40 6.65 -29.19
C THR A 4 -17.59 6.69 -27.67
N ARG A 5 -18.60 5.98 -27.19
CA ARG A 5 -18.81 5.72 -25.76
C ARG A 5 -17.49 5.12 -25.24
N PRO A 6 -16.82 5.75 -24.26
CA PRO A 6 -15.56 5.22 -23.77
C PRO A 6 -15.82 3.80 -23.27
N PRO A 7 -14.95 2.83 -23.62
CA PRO A 7 -15.00 1.50 -23.01
C PRO A 7 -15.11 1.68 -21.50
N SER A 8 -16.02 0.91 -20.91
CA SER A 8 -16.48 1.14 -19.55
C SER A 8 -15.33 0.91 -18.58
N ALA A 9 -14.75 2.03 -18.11
CA ALA A 9 -13.65 2.15 -17.16
C ALA A 9 -13.76 1.26 -15.91
N ILE A 10 -14.94 0.72 -15.62
CA ILE A 10 -15.20 -0.29 -14.59
C ILE A 10 -14.37 -1.56 -14.83
N GLY A 11 -14.05 -1.88 -16.09
CA GLY A 11 -13.37 -3.10 -16.51
C GLY A 11 -12.05 -3.35 -15.79
N PHE A 12 -11.11 -2.40 -15.81
CA PHE A 12 -9.76 -2.65 -15.29
C PHE A 12 -9.72 -2.84 -13.76
N VAL A 13 -10.57 -2.16 -13.00
CA VAL A 13 -10.61 -2.30 -11.52
C VAL A 13 -11.20 -3.64 -11.14
N VAL A 14 -12.23 -4.09 -11.86
CA VAL A 14 -12.83 -5.42 -11.63
C VAL A 14 -11.84 -6.53 -11.98
N ARG A 15 -11.15 -6.42 -13.13
CA ARG A 15 -10.08 -7.36 -13.49
C ARG A 15 -8.97 -7.40 -12.46
N PHE A 16 -8.56 -6.23 -11.96
CA PHE A 16 -7.57 -6.17 -10.89
C PHE A 16 -8.04 -6.83 -9.59
N ALA A 17 -9.32 -6.68 -9.23
CA ALA A 17 -9.89 -7.35 -8.06
C ALA A 17 -9.77 -8.87 -8.18
N VAL A 18 -10.12 -9.44 -9.34
CA VAL A 18 -10.00 -10.88 -9.62
C VAL A 18 -8.56 -11.37 -9.50
N ILE A 19 -7.60 -10.61 -10.06
CA ILE A 19 -6.17 -10.93 -9.94
C ILE A 19 -5.73 -10.92 -8.47
N VAL A 20 -6.11 -9.89 -7.71
CA VAL A 20 -5.77 -9.78 -6.29
C VAL A 20 -6.38 -10.94 -5.51
N GLU A 21 -7.64 -11.27 -5.72
CA GLU A 21 -8.32 -12.39 -5.07
C GLU A 21 -7.62 -13.72 -5.36
N GLY A 22 -7.23 -13.95 -6.61
CA GLY A 22 -6.44 -15.13 -6.99
C GLY A 22 -5.07 -15.19 -6.31
N LEU A 23 -4.35 -14.05 -6.23
CA LEU A 23 -3.09 -13.95 -5.50
C LEU A 23 -3.29 -14.26 -4.01
N LEU A 24 -4.32 -13.68 -3.40
CA LEU A 24 -4.66 -13.88 -2.00
C LEU A 24 -4.99 -15.36 -1.70
N GLY A 25 -5.75 -16.02 -2.59
CA GLY A 25 -6.02 -17.45 -2.51
C GLY A 25 -4.75 -18.31 -2.57
N ALA A 26 -3.84 -18.00 -3.49
CA ALA A 26 -2.55 -18.70 -3.60
C ALA A 26 -1.69 -18.54 -2.34
N LEU A 27 -1.71 -17.36 -1.71
CA LEU A 27 -1.01 -17.12 -0.43
C LEU A 27 -1.63 -17.92 0.72
N GLY A 28 -2.96 -18.04 0.76
CA GLY A 28 -3.66 -18.88 1.75
C GLY A 28 -3.23 -20.34 1.66
N VAL A 29 -3.29 -20.92 0.46
CA VAL A 29 -2.86 -22.30 0.19
C VAL A 29 -1.40 -22.53 0.60
N ARG A 30 -0.52 -21.54 0.38
CA ARG A 30 0.89 -21.65 0.81
C ARG A 30 1.05 -21.55 2.32
N ALA A 31 0.32 -20.63 2.97
CA ALA A 31 0.36 -20.46 4.42
C ALA A 31 -0.10 -21.72 5.16
N ASP A 32 -1.07 -22.46 4.61
CA ASP A 32 -1.55 -23.73 5.14
C ASP A 32 -0.49 -24.83 5.07
N LYS A 33 0.27 -24.88 3.96
CA LYS A 33 1.37 -25.84 3.77
C LYS A 33 2.58 -25.52 4.65
N GLU A 34 2.88 -24.25 4.85
CA GLU A 34 4.11 -23.79 5.50
C GLU A 34 3.84 -22.72 6.55
N ARG A 35 3.44 -23.18 7.75
CA ARG A 35 3.02 -22.32 8.86
C ARG A 35 4.07 -21.30 9.31
N SER A 36 5.36 -21.59 9.09
CA SER A 36 6.46 -20.66 9.38
C SER A 36 6.41 -19.39 8.52
N LEU A 37 5.82 -19.45 7.32
CA LEU A 37 5.64 -18.31 6.43
C LEU A 37 4.34 -17.55 6.70
N ALA A 38 3.43 -18.06 7.54
CA ALA A 38 2.12 -17.46 7.77
C ALA A 38 2.18 -15.97 8.16
N PRO A 39 3.10 -15.49 9.02
CA PRO A 39 3.22 -14.06 9.31
C PRO A 39 3.60 -13.23 8.07
N LEU A 40 4.49 -13.75 7.23
CA LEU A 40 4.90 -13.10 5.99
C LEU A 40 3.74 -13.04 4.98
N MET A 41 3.00 -14.15 4.85
CA MET A 41 1.82 -14.24 3.98
C MET A 41 0.73 -13.27 4.44
N HIS A 42 0.50 -13.13 5.75
CA HIS A 42 -0.44 -12.17 6.30
C HIS A 42 -0.04 -10.71 6.00
N LEU A 43 1.25 -10.37 6.10
CA LEU A 43 1.73 -9.04 5.70
C LEU A 43 1.56 -8.80 4.20
N ALA A 44 1.78 -9.82 3.37
CA ALA A 44 1.55 -9.77 1.93
C ALA A 44 0.07 -9.48 1.63
N TRP A 45 -0.82 -10.19 2.31
CA TRP A 45 -2.27 -10.04 2.23
C TRP A 45 -2.70 -8.59 2.51
N VAL A 46 -2.38 -8.08 3.70
CA VAL A 46 -2.74 -6.71 4.11
C VAL A 46 -2.17 -5.67 3.15
N ARG A 47 -0.98 -5.92 2.60
CA ARG A 47 -0.35 -5.03 1.62
C ARG A 47 -1.12 -5.03 0.29
N LEU A 48 -1.52 -6.18 -0.23
CA LEU A 48 -2.27 -6.33 -1.47
C LEU A 48 -3.66 -5.69 -1.37
N GLU A 49 -4.40 -5.95 -0.29
CA GLU A 49 -5.69 -5.30 -0.03
C GLU A 49 -5.56 -3.78 0.01
N ARG A 50 -4.52 -3.29 0.67
CA ARG A 50 -4.26 -1.85 0.75
C ARG A 50 -3.93 -1.25 -0.62
N LEU A 51 -3.14 -1.95 -1.44
CA LEU A 51 -2.84 -1.53 -2.81
C LEU A 51 -4.13 -1.47 -3.65
N TYR A 52 -4.97 -2.51 -3.56
CA TYR A 52 -6.28 -2.56 -4.21
C TYR A 52 -7.17 -1.39 -3.79
N ALA A 53 -7.37 -1.18 -2.49
CA ALA A 53 -8.18 -0.08 -1.99
C ALA A 53 -7.64 1.29 -2.43
N GLN A 54 -6.31 1.46 -2.49
CA GLN A 54 -5.68 2.70 -2.96
C GLN A 54 -5.93 2.93 -4.45
N LEU A 55 -5.76 1.89 -5.27
CA LEU A 55 -5.99 1.99 -6.71
C LEU A 55 -7.46 2.24 -7.02
N ALA A 56 -8.38 1.53 -6.36
CA ALA A 56 -9.83 1.71 -6.54
C ALA A 56 -10.26 3.14 -6.19
N ARG A 57 -9.71 3.72 -5.10
CA ARG A 57 -9.95 5.13 -4.73
C ARG A 57 -9.42 6.10 -5.79
N LEU A 58 -8.22 5.87 -6.32
CA LEU A 58 -7.65 6.70 -7.38
C LEU A 58 -8.47 6.61 -8.67
N ALA A 59 -8.89 5.40 -9.06
CA ALA A 59 -9.75 5.17 -10.21
C ALA A 59 -11.11 5.89 -10.06
N ALA A 60 -11.72 5.82 -8.88
CA ALA A 60 -12.96 6.54 -8.58
C ALA A 60 -12.77 8.06 -8.65
N ALA A 61 -11.67 8.59 -8.10
CA ALA A 61 -11.34 10.02 -8.16
C ALA A 61 -11.09 10.48 -9.60
N PHE A 62 -10.38 9.67 -10.40
CA PHE A 62 -10.12 9.91 -11.82
C PHE A 62 -11.41 10.01 -12.62
N ARG A 63 -12.30 9.03 -12.48
CA ARG A 63 -13.61 9.05 -13.15
C ARG A 63 -14.48 10.24 -12.73
N ALA A 64 -14.35 10.67 -11.49
CA ALA A 64 -15.09 11.84 -11.00
C ALA A 64 -14.47 13.18 -11.46
N GLY A 65 -13.37 13.18 -12.23
CA GLY A 65 -12.63 14.40 -12.58
C GLY A 65 -12.02 15.10 -11.36
N ARG A 66 -11.87 14.38 -10.24
CA ARG A 66 -11.43 14.88 -8.93
C ARG A 66 -10.08 14.29 -8.54
N LEU A 67 -9.18 14.10 -9.51
CA LEU A 67 -7.83 13.69 -9.17
C LEU A 67 -7.24 14.72 -8.19
N PRO A 68 -6.66 14.27 -7.07
CA PRO A 68 -6.06 15.19 -6.13
C PRO A 68 -4.96 15.95 -6.86
N TYR A 69 -5.17 17.26 -7.03
CA TYR A 69 -4.16 18.13 -7.62
C TYR A 69 -2.84 17.87 -6.90
N ARG A 70 -1.85 17.41 -7.67
CA ARG A 70 -0.52 17.17 -7.12
C ARG A 70 -0.05 18.50 -6.56
N ARG A 71 -0.04 18.64 -5.23
CA ARG A 71 0.66 19.76 -4.59
C ARG A 71 2.14 19.59 -4.92
N THR A 72 2.57 20.18 -6.04
CA THR A 72 3.96 20.31 -6.48
C THR A 72 4.74 21.31 -5.63
N GLY A 73 4.06 22.01 -4.72
CA GLY A 73 4.71 22.90 -3.76
C GLY A 73 5.69 22.15 -2.85
N PRO A 74 6.80 22.81 -2.44
CA PRO A 74 7.73 22.30 -1.45
C PRO A 74 6.94 21.79 -0.25
N ARG A 75 7.01 20.47 -0.01
CA ARG A 75 6.35 19.88 1.13
C ARG A 75 7.04 20.45 2.36
N ALA A 76 6.43 21.44 3.01
CA ALA A 76 6.98 22.04 4.22
C ALA A 76 7.44 20.91 5.14
N PRO A 77 8.69 20.95 5.64
CA PRO A 77 9.23 19.86 6.42
C PRO A 77 8.27 19.60 7.57
N ILE A 78 7.59 18.45 7.52
CA ILE A 78 6.67 18.06 8.58
C ILE A 78 7.60 17.80 9.77
N LYS A 79 7.75 18.81 10.64
CA LYS A 79 8.41 18.69 11.94
C LYS A 79 7.57 17.75 12.79
N ARG A 80 7.59 16.46 12.47
CA ARG A 80 7.05 15.41 13.33
C ARG A 80 7.93 15.43 14.57
N LYS A 81 7.49 16.16 15.58
CA LYS A 81 7.92 15.96 16.97
C LYS A 81 7.56 14.52 17.29
N ARG A 82 8.46 13.59 16.95
CA ARG A 82 8.37 12.18 17.33
C ARG A 82 8.42 12.21 18.85
N THR A 83 7.26 12.20 19.48
CA THR A 83 7.18 12.29 20.92
C THR A 83 7.96 11.09 21.46
N ARG A 84 8.97 11.38 22.27
CA ARG A 84 9.90 10.43 22.90
C ARG A 84 9.17 9.25 23.58
N ARG A 85 7.86 9.42 23.83
CA ARG A 85 6.92 8.45 24.40
C ARG A 85 6.77 7.16 23.58
N GLU A 86 6.90 7.20 22.25
CA GLU A 86 6.71 6.00 21.41
C GLU A 86 7.90 5.02 21.49
N LYS A 87 9.09 5.47 21.90
CA LYS A 87 10.25 4.59 22.12
C LYS A 87 10.14 3.72 23.38
N ARG A 88 9.29 4.09 24.35
CA ARG A 88 9.27 3.41 25.66
C ARG A 88 8.54 2.06 25.63
N TRP A 89 7.58 1.88 24.74
CA TRP A 89 6.72 0.68 24.71
C TRP A 89 7.32 -0.51 23.94
N ARG A 90 8.45 -0.34 23.25
CA ARG A 90 9.00 -1.36 22.35
C ARG A 90 9.95 -2.35 23.03
N TYR A 91 10.20 -2.21 24.33
CA TYR A 91 11.22 -2.99 25.03
C TYR A 91 10.64 -4.06 25.99
N GLU A 92 9.32 -4.09 26.19
CA GLU A 92 8.70 -4.91 27.24
C GLU A 92 7.90 -6.13 26.72
N SER A 93 7.88 -6.39 25.40
CA SER A 93 7.27 -7.62 24.88
C SER A 93 8.35 -8.68 24.69
N GLU A 94 8.17 -9.83 25.35
CA GLU A 94 8.98 -11.04 25.18
C GLU A 94 8.65 -11.80 23.89
N ASP A 95 7.70 -11.33 23.08
CA ASP A 95 7.38 -11.96 21.81
C ASP A 95 8.57 -11.85 20.83
N PRO A 96 8.90 -12.93 20.11
CA PRO A 96 9.90 -12.86 19.06
C PRO A 96 9.51 -11.75 18.07
N PRO A 97 10.46 -10.88 17.67
CA PRO A 97 10.14 -9.71 16.86
C PRO A 97 9.52 -10.17 15.55
N ILE A 98 8.21 -9.96 15.40
CA ILE A 98 7.54 -10.11 14.11
C ILE A 98 8.33 -9.21 13.16
N PRO A 99 8.80 -9.71 12.01
CA PRO A 99 9.50 -8.87 11.06
C PRO A 99 8.56 -7.74 10.64
N ASP A 100 8.83 -6.53 11.15
CA ASP A 100 8.03 -5.31 10.93
C ASP A 100 7.89 -4.94 9.44
N ARG A 101 8.63 -5.61 8.56
CA ARG A 101 8.82 -5.23 7.17
C ARG A 101 8.79 -6.43 6.26
N LEU A 102 8.01 -6.28 5.18
CA LEU A 102 8.08 -7.17 4.02
C LEU A 102 9.49 -7.13 3.42
N PRO A 103 9.96 -8.25 2.85
CA PRO A 103 11.19 -8.29 2.08
C PRO A 103 11.17 -7.20 1.00
N ALA A 104 12.24 -6.41 0.94
CA ALA A 104 12.40 -5.38 -0.09
C ALA A 104 12.99 -5.94 -1.40
N ARG A 105 13.26 -7.25 -1.47
CA ARG A 105 13.84 -7.92 -2.64
C ARG A 105 12.83 -7.98 -3.78
N PHE A 106 13.33 -7.94 -5.01
CA PHE A 106 12.52 -8.07 -6.21
C PHE A 106 12.03 -9.52 -6.36
N GLY A 107 10.77 -9.74 -6.74
CA GLY A 107 10.23 -11.09 -6.94
C GLY A 107 9.96 -11.89 -5.67
N TRP A 108 10.01 -11.24 -4.50
CA TRP A 108 9.91 -11.94 -3.22
C TRP A 108 8.61 -12.73 -3.04
N LEU A 109 7.52 -12.32 -3.70
CA LEU A 109 6.23 -12.98 -3.58
C LEU A 109 6.25 -14.34 -4.29
N ILE A 110 6.87 -14.42 -5.47
CA ILE A 110 7.06 -15.68 -6.20
C ILE A 110 8.01 -16.60 -5.44
N GLU A 111 9.07 -16.05 -4.85
CA GLU A 111 10.00 -16.85 -4.02
C GLU A 111 9.31 -17.46 -2.79
N ALA A 112 8.38 -16.72 -2.18
CA ALA A 112 7.66 -17.18 -0.99
C ALA A 112 6.46 -18.08 -1.31
N ALA A 113 5.79 -17.84 -2.43
CA ALA A 113 4.62 -18.59 -2.92
C ALA A 113 4.71 -18.77 -4.44
N PRO A 114 5.39 -19.83 -4.93
CA PRO A 114 5.58 -20.06 -6.36
C PRO A 114 4.28 -20.13 -7.17
N GLU A 115 3.18 -20.52 -6.55
CA GLU A 115 1.84 -20.52 -7.13
C GLU A 115 1.42 -19.14 -7.67
N THR A 116 1.98 -18.05 -7.12
CA THR A 116 1.71 -16.68 -7.58
C THR A 116 2.29 -16.36 -8.95
N ALA A 117 3.23 -17.17 -9.46
CA ALA A 117 3.80 -16.99 -10.80
C ALA A 117 2.75 -17.11 -11.92
N ALA A 118 1.68 -17.88 -11.71
CA ALA A 118 0.59 -18.05 -12.68
C ALA A 118 -0.20 -16.74 -12.96
N PHE A 119 -0.04 -15.73 -12.10
CA PHE A 119 -0.71 -14.43 -12.26
C PHE A 119 0.16 -13.38 -12.96
N VAL A 120 1.44 -13.67 -13.24
CA VAL A 120 2.35 -12.73 -13.90
C VAL A 120 1.79 -12.30 -15.25
N ASP A 121 1.36 -13.26 -16.09
CA ASP A 121 0.80 -12.98 -17.41
C ASP A 121 -0.51 -12.18 -17.31
N GLN A 122 -1.35 -12.48 -16.31
CA GLN A 122 -2.60 -11.74 -16.08
C GLN A 122 -2.33 -10.30 -15.67
N VAL A 123 -1.34 -10.06 -14.79
CA VAL A 123 -0.95 -8.71 -14.44
C VAL A 123 -0.35 -8.00 -15.64
N GLN A 124 0.48 -8.68 -16.44
CA GLN A 124 1.03 -8.08 -17.66
C GLN A 124 -0.07 -7.67 -18.64
N GLN A 125 -1.05 -8.54 -18.90
CA GLN A 125 -2.20 -8.22 -19.74
C GLN A 125 -3.01 -7.04 -19.17
N TRP A 126 -3.20 -7.00 -17.85
CA TRP A 126 -3.85 -5.89 -17.18
C TRP A 126 -3.07 -4.57 -17.30
N LEU A 127 -1.73 -4.63 -17.31
CA LEU A 127 -0.87 -3.45 -17.51
C LEU A 127 -0.94 -2.87 -18.92
N GLU A 128 -1.29 -3.69 -19.90
CA GLU A 128 -1.48 -3.28 -21.30
C GLU A 128 -2.83 -2.58 -21.53
N GLU A 129 -3.69 -2.50 -20.51
CA GLU A 129 -4.99 -1.85 -20.64
C GLU A 129 -4.87 -0.33 -20.81
N PRO A 130 -5.50 0.26 -21.85
CA PRO A 130 -5.38 1.68 -22.13
C PRO A 130 -5.97 2.56 -21.01
N GLU A 131 -6.95 2.06 -20.28
CA GLU A 131 -7.58 2.75 -19.15
C GLU A 131 -6.61 2.92 -17.98
N LEU A 132 -5.82 1.89 -17.69
CA LEU A 132 -4.77 1.98 -16.67
C LEU A 132 -3.66 2.91 -17.11
N ALA A 133 -3.25 2.85 -18.39
CA ALA A 133 -2.25 3.76 -18.94
C ALA A 133 -2.70 5.23 -18.83
N ALA A 134 -3.98 5.53 -19.14
CA ALA A 134 -4.56 6.85 -18.96
C ALA A 134 -4.58 7.28 -17.49
N LEU A 135 -4.94 6.38 -16.57
CA LEU A 135 -4.89 6.66 -15.14
C LEU A 135 -3.46 6.96 -14.67
N VAL A 136 -2.45 6.23 -15.16
CA VAL A 136 -1.05 6.42 -14.80
C VAL A 136 -0.52 7.75 -15.33
N ALA A 137 -0.88 8.13 -16.56
CA ALA A 137 -0.51 9.41 -17.15
C ALA A 137 -1.04 10.60 -16.33
N GLU A 138 -2.27 10.50 -15.85
CA GLU A 138 -2.97 11.56 -15.12
C GLU A 138 -2.66 11.56 -13.61
N ALA A 139 -2.36 10.38 -13.04
CA ALA A 139 -2.08 10.19 -11.63
C ALA A 139 -0.79 9.38 -11.42
N PRO A 140 0.39 10.04 -11.30
CA PRO A 140 1.66 9.37 -11.04
C PRO A 140 1.71 8.58 -9.72
N GLN A 141 0.73 8.76 -8.82
CA GLN A 141 0.61 7.88 -7.66
C GLN A 141 0.19 6.45 -8.06
N ALA A 142 -0.59 6.28 -9.12
CA ALA A 142 -0.98 4.98 -9.66
C ALA A 142 0.26 4.20 -10.13
N ASP A 143 1.19 4.86 -10.84
CA ASP A 143 2.47 4.27 -11.25
C ASP A 143 3.23 3.66 -10.07
N ARG A 144 3.29 4.36 -8.93
CA ARG A 144 3.96 3.86 -7.73
C ARG A 144 3.26 2.64 -7.12
N LEU A 145 1.94 2.58 -7.19
CA LEU A 145 1.16 1.43 -6.69
C LEU A 145 1.40 0.21 -7.58
N VAL A 146 1.30 0.41 -8.89
CA VAL A 146 1.54 -0.59 -9.92
C VAL A 146 2.98 -1.11 -9.86
N GLY A 147 3.96 -0.20 -9.74
CA GLY A 147 5.37 -0.54 -9.57
C GLY A 147 5.65 -1.29 -8.27
N SER A 148 4.93 -0.98 -7.18
CA SER A 148 5.01 -1.76 -5.95
C SER A 148 4.57 -3.20 -6.18
N LEU A 149 3.44 -3.43 -6.86
CA LEU A 149 2.95 -4.78 -7.18
C LEU A 149 3.93 -5.54 -8.09
N CYS A 150 4.37 -4.89 -9.17
CA CYS A 150 5.30 -5.51 -10.12
C CYS A 150 6.61 -5.92 -9.47
N ARG A 151 7.13 -5.10 -8.54
CA ARG A 151 8.32 -5.45 -7.76
C ARG A 151 8.12 -6.68 -6.88
N MET A 152 6.94 -6.83 -6.26
CA MET A 152 6.63 -8.01 -5.44
C MET A 152 6.60 -9.28 -6.30
N LEU A 153 6.02 -9.18 -7.49
CA LEU A 153 5.90 -10.27 -8.47
C LEU A 153 7.14 -10.48 -9.35
N GLY A 154 8.19 -9.67 -9.19
CA GLY A 154 9.41 -9.83 -9.98
C GLY A 154 9.23 -9.45 -11.45
N MET A 155 8.24 -8.61 -11.77
CA MET A 155 8.06 -8.05 -13.11
C MET A 155 8.82 -6.73 -13.24
N ARG A 156 9.61 -6.63 -14.31
CA ARG A 156 10.27 -5.37 -14.67
C ARG A 156 9.31 -4.58 -15.53
N LEU A 157 8.73 -3.53 -14.95
CA LEU A 157 8.04 -2.54 -15.75
C LEU A 157 9.08 -1.87 -16.66
N LYS A 158 8.83 -1.89 -17.97
CA LYS A 158 9.49 -0.95 -18.87
C LYS A 158 9.21 0.43 -18.30
N PRO A 159 10.24 1.25 -17.98
CA PRO A 159 10.01 2.60 -17.51
C PRO A 159 9.07 3.27 -18.50
N MET A 160 7.85 3.56 -18.07
CA MET A 160 6.91 4.31 -18.86
C MET A 160 7.59 5.65 -19.04
N GLU A 161 7.97 5.98 -20.29
CA GLU A 161 8.77 7.16 -20.59
C GLU A 161 8.18 8.32 -19.82
N ALA A 162 8.94 8.81 -18.83
CA ALA A 162 8.46 9.88 -17.99
C ALA A 162 8.07 11.01 -18.95
N PRO A 163 6.84 11.56 -18.84
CA PRO A 163 6.46 12.67 -19.69
C PRO A 163 7.56 13.72 -19.58
N ALA A 164 8.07 14.17 -20.74
CA ALA A 164 9.18 15.10 -20.81
C ALA A 164 8.93 16.22 -19.78
N PRO A 165 9.94 16.61 -18.97
CA PRO A 165 9.76 17.60 -17.92
C PRO A 165 9.06 18.81 -18.52
N SER A 166 7.91 19.18 -17.95
CA SER A 166 7.11 20.27 -18.48
C SER A 166 7.98 21.53 -18.49
N PRO A 167 8.02 22.33 -19.58
CA PRO A 167 8.93 23.48 -19.70
C PRO A 167 8.86 24.47 -18.52
N GLN A 168 7.74 24.47 -17.79
CA GLN A 168 7.52 25.28 -16.60
C GLN A 168 8.44 24.93 -15.41
N ASP A 169 8.91 23.69 -15.29
CA ASP A 169 9.79 23.28 -14.19
C ASP A 169 11.22 23.79 -14.35
N ALA A 170 11.67 24.03 -15.59
CA ALA A 170 13.02 24.51 -15.89
C ALA A 170 13.26 25.98 -15.48
N ALA A 171 12.20 26.80 -15.41
CA ALA A 171 12.32 28.22 -15.11
C ALA A 171 12.50 28.55 -13.62
N SER A 172 12.24 27.60 -12.71
CA SER A 172 12.27 27.82 -11.26
C SER A 172 13.58 27.45 -10.55
N SER A 173 14.57 26.90 -11.24
CA SER A 173 15.76 26.27 -10.61
C SER A 173 17.01 27.15 -10.48
N THR A 174 16.94 28.47 -10.68
CA THR A 174 18.11 29.37 -10.62
C THR A 174 18.03 30.45 -9.54
N LYS A 175 17.37 30.18 -8.40
CA LYS A 175 17.65 30.97 -7.19
C LYS A 175 18.81 30.34 -6.41
N PRO A 176 19.97 31.02 -6.30
CA PRO A 176 21.11 30.53 -5.55
C PRO A 176 20.73 30.43 -4.06
N ILE A 177 20.51 29.20 -3.60
CA ILE A 177 20.18 28.86 -2.22
C ILE A 177 21.33 29.19 -1.27
N ASP A 178 22.56 29.35 -1.78
CA ASP A 178 23.76 29.54 -0.97
C ASP A 178 23.85 30.90 -0.27
N ALA A 179 23.12 31.93 -0.74
CA ALA A 179 23.14 33.26 -0.10
C ALA A 179 22.26 33.35 1.16
N GLU A 180 21.19 32.55 1.25
CA GLU A 180 20.23 32.61 2.36
C GLU A 180 20.67 31.73 3.56
N TRP A 181 21.38 30.62 3.31
CA TRP A 181 21.94 29.79 4.38
C TRP A 181 23.13 30.43 5.10
N ALA A 182 23.92 31.25 4.40
CA ALA A 182 25.04 31.97 5.00
C ALA A 182 24.58 32.97 6.08
N ALA A 183 23.43 33.63 5.87
CA ALA A 183 22.87 34.59 6.82
C ALA A 183 22.25 33.94 8.09
N LEU A 184 21.91 32.64 8.03
CA LEU A 184 21.33 31.90 9.16
C LEU A 184 22.39 31.33 10.12
N CYS A 185 23.64 31.24 9.70
CA CYS A 185 24.75 30.72 10.52
C CYS A 185 25.39 31.78 11.44
N ASP A 186 25.13 33.08 11.21
CA ASP A 186 25.66 34.19 12.03
C ASP A 186 24.74 34.62 13.18
N LEU A 187 23.66 33.89 13.45
CA LEU A 187 22.79 34.16 14.59
C LEU A 187 23.45 33.63 15.89
N PRO A 188 23.68 34.48 16.91
CA PRO A 188 24.20 34.02 18.19
C PRO A 188 23.23 33.00 18.82
N PRO A 189 23.76 31.98 19.52
CA PRO A 189 22.92 31.00 20.19
C PRO A 189 22.00 31.72 21.20
N PRO A 190 20.71 31.36 21.27
CA PRO A 190 19.82 31.93 22.27
C PRO A 190 20.25 31.44 23.66
N ASP A 191 20.79 32.36 24.46
CA ASP A 191 20.95 32.18 25.90
C ASP A 191 19.56 32.05 26.52
N SER A 192 19.13 30.82 26.84
CA SER A 192 17.94 30.63 27.66
C SER A 192 18.07 29.41 28.58
N PRO A 193 18.06 29.62 29.91
CA PRO A 193 17.85 28.59 30.90
C PRO A 193 16.34 28.44 31.12
N PHE A 194 15.71 27.44 30.50
CA PHE A 194 14.29 27.19 30.72
C PHE A 194 13.97 25.70 30.80
N TRP A 195 14.53 25.04 31.81
CA TRP A 195 14.05 23.76 32.32
C TRP A 195 13.74 23.91 33.80
N SER A 196 12.62 24.58 34.13
CA SER A 196 12.02 24.43 35.46
C SER A 196 11.28 23.10 35.49
N ALA A 197 11.86 22.15 36.21
CA ALA A 197 11.26 20.87 36.54
C ALA A 197 10.30 21.05 37.71
N GLU A 198 9.00 21.22 37.45
CA GLU A 198 7.94 21.03 38.45
C GLU A 198 6.56 21.21 37.80
N ASN A 199 5.99 20.11 37.28
CA ASN A 199 4.54 19.85 37.30
C ASN A 199 4.24 18.49 36.67
N HIS A 200 4.02 17.49 37.53
CA HIS A 200 3.45 16.20 37.16
C HIS A 200 1.97 16.15 37.57
N PRO A 201 1.01 16.17 36.63
CA PRO A 201 -0.35 15.74 36.94
C PRO A 201 -0.43 14.21 36.86
N SER A 202 -0.75 13.59 38.00
CA SER A 202 -1.09 12.18 38.14
C SER A 202 -2.29 11.84 37.24
N MET A 203 -2.08 11.03 36.20
CA MET A 203 -3.13 10.51 35.33
C MET A 203 -3.51 9.10 35.79
N ILE A 204 -4.70 8.99 36.38
CA ILE A 204 -5.40 7.75 36.69
C ILE A 204 -5.77 7.07 35.36
N MET A 205 -5.32 5.84 35.15
CA MET A 205 -5.73 5.03 33.99
C MET A 205 -7.07 4.34 34.29
N PRO A 206 -8.08 4.43 33.41
CA PRO A 206 -9.28 3.62 33.51
C PRO A 206 -9.00 2.16 33.08
N PRO A 207 -9.73 1.18 33.65
CA PRO A 207 -9.59 -0.23 33.28
C PRO A 207 -10.10 -0.46 31.85
N MET A 208 -9.23 -1.03 31.01
CA MET A 208 -9.57 -1.51 29.66
C MET A 208 -10.42 -2.78 29.76
N LEU A 209 -11.71 -2.67 29.45
CA LEU A 209 -12.55 -3.83 29.12
C LEU A 209 -12.17 -4.35 27.73
N MET A 210 -11.74 -5.61 27.65
CA MET A 210 -11.56 -6.34 26.39
C MET A 210 -12.91 -6.91 25.92
N PRO A 211 -13.31 -6.71 24.64
CA PRO A 211 -14.54 -7.29 24.10
C PRO A 211 -14.36 -8.79 23.82
N ALA A 212 -15.24 -9.60 24.40
CA ALA A 212 -15.27 -11.07 24.36
C ALA A 212 -15.81 -11.68 23.04
N ALA A 213 -15.63 -11.03 21.88
CA ALA A 213 -16.40 -11.34 20.67
C ALA A 213 -15.66 -12.12 19.56
N MET A 214 -14.58 -12.86 19.86
CA MET A 214 -13.92 -13.74 18.87
C MET A 214 -14.06 -15.22 19.22
N LEU A 215 -15.26 -15.65 19.58
CA LEU A 215 -15.64 -17.06 19.53
C LEU A 215 -16.38 -17.29 18.21
N TRP A 216 -15.63 -17.56 17.15
CA TRP A 216 -16.17 -18.06 15.88
C TRP A 216 -16.52 -19.54 16.07
N PRO A 217 -17.76 -19.99 15.83
CA PRO A 217 -18.12 -21.39 15.95
C PRO A 217 -17.50 -22.19 14.78
N PRO A 218 -17.05 -23.44 15.03
CA PRO A 218 -16.63 -24.32 13.95
C PRO A 218 -17.82 -24.62 13.05
N ASP A 219 -17.54 -24.51 11.76
CA ASP A 219 -18.37 -24.85 10.61
C ASP A 219 -19.00 -26.24 10.79
N GLU A 220 -20.31 -26.29 11.07
CA GLU A 220 -21.12 -27.49 10.89
C GLU A 220 -21.20 -27.73 9.39
N ALA A 221 -20.24 -28.52 8.88
CA ALA A 221 -20.28 -29.05 7.53
C ALA A 221 -21.62 -29.78 7.33
N GLU A 222 -22.52 -29.10 6.62
CA GLU A 222 -23.78 -29.62 6.11
C GLU A 222 -23.49 -30.87 5.28
N ASN A 223 -23.82 -32.00 5.90
CA ASN A 223 -23.85 -33.32 5.33
C ASN A 223 -25.07 -33.39 4.38
N HIS A 224 -24.95 -32.81 3.18
CA HIS A 224 -25.97 -32.93 2.14
C HIS A 224 -25.78 -34.28 1.40
N PRO A 225 -26.71 -35.24 1.52
CA PRO A 225 -26.68 -36.46 0.72
C PRO A 225 -26.99 -36.12 -0.75
N LEU A 226 -26.12 -36.54 -1.66
CA LEU A 226 -26.33 -36.47 -3.11
C LEU A 226 -27.59 -37.27 -3.50
N PRO A 227 -28.45 -36.76 -4.40
CA PRO A 227 -29.59 -37.51 -4.90
C PRO A 227 -29.11 -38.69 -5.77
N ALA A 228 -29.61 -39.87 -5.43
CA ALA A 228 -29.44 -41.10 -6.21
C ALA A 228 -29.87 -40.88 -7.66
N LEU A 229 -28.93 -41.08 -8.58
CA LEU A 229 -29.19 -41.16 -10.01
C LEU A 229 -30.15 -42.33 -10.26
N LEU A 230 -31.35 -41.98 -10.73
CA LEU A 230 -32.30 -42.90 -11.31
C LEU A 230 -31.67 -43.56 -12.54
N GLU A 231 -31.43 -44.87 -12.44
CA GLU A 231 -31.33 -45.74 -13.60
C GLU A 231 -32.65 -45.70 -14.37
N LEU A 232 -32.58 -45.43 -15.67
CA LEU A 232 -33.67 -45.67 -16.62
C LEU A 232 -33.26 -46.84 -17.54
N PRO A 233 -34.22 -47.70 -17.92
CA PRO A 233 -34.01 -48.99 -18.57
C PRO A 233 -33.58 -48.92 -20.03
#